data_AF-A0A9E2E808-F1
#
_entry.id   AF-A0A9E2E808-F1
#
_cell.length_a   1.000
_cell.length_b   1.000
_cell.length_c   1.000
_cell.angle_alpha   90.00
_cell.angle_beta   90.00
_cell.angle_gamma   90.00
#
_symmetry.space_group_name_H-M   'P 1'
#
loop_
_entity.id
_entity.type
_entity.pdbx_description
1 polymer ?
#
loop_
_entity_poly.entity_id
_entity_poly.type
_entity_poly.pdbx_seq_one_letter_code
_entity_poly.pdbx_strand_id
1 'polypeptide(L)'
;MTTNTKTGAAIPVVARDAGMRAFECEVTGEEIPLPECLACAQRGAPGCSMFPAFIHQIVTDSRPHDFSQHLAKTHSADFGISVTELLYCPRKFRLKMAHSWTEKPSDFYARFSGTAIHAALEDYEGTGIVEERLIATFDYRGKTILFSGKPDLVTYSDAGWFITDYKRTGWPPRSSYSYTCPKCYEVILSDVTDRRGIGGANKPLYCPDCDESFTRRQVHQITHLPEAKLAHAMQISLLALLLNKNEEEYASILAEKHGIAVSDAPPAFSGQIIYLGPRDILPIPVEIDLNAARALLRTRLDALLRPELPPKEPLEGWECKYCPVALQCDTAA
;
A
#
# COMPACT_ATOMS: atom_id res chain seq x y z
N MET A 1 24.93 13.29 32.60
CA MET A 1 24.77 13.79 31.21
C MET A 1 25.21 12.69 30.26
N THR A 2 24.29 11.81 29.86
CA THR A 2 24.55 10.77 28.87
C THR A 2 24.57 11.44 27.51
N THR A 3 25.76 11.56 26.93
CA THR A 3 25.97 11.94 25.53
C THR A 3 25.26 10.91 24.66
N ASN A 4 24.05 11.23 24.22
CA ASN A 4 23.35 10.49 23.17
C ASN A 4 24.13 10.71 21.88
N THR A 5 25.16 9.91 21.66
CA THR A 5 25.84 9.78 20.38
C THR A 5 24.77 9.37 19.40
N LYS A 6 24.28 10.31 18.57
CA LYS A 6 23.37 9.99 17.48
C LYS A 6 24.09 8.97 16.61
N THR A 7 23.75 7.70 16.75
CA THR A 7 24.22 6.65 15.86
C THR A 7 23.90 7.11 14.44
N GLY A 8 24.93 7.20 13.59
CA GLY A 8 24.77 7.64 12.20
C GLY A 8 23.76 6.75 11.48
N ALA A 9 23.06 7.30 10.49
CA ALA A 9 22.20 6.49 9.62
C ALA A 9 23.05 5.44 8.88
N ALA A 10 22.63 4.18 8.95
CA ALA A 10 23.22 3.04 8.26
C ALA A 10 22.37 2.70 7.04
N ILE A 11 22.96 2.81 5.85
CA ILE A 11 22.27 2.48 4.60
C ILE A 11 22.24 0.96 4.47
N PRO A 12 21.05 0.34 4.39
CA PRO A 12 20.97 -1.09 4.14
C PRO A 12 21.55 -1.41 2.76
N VAL A 13 22.40 -2.44 2.72
CA VAL A 13 22.99 -2.94 1.48
C VAL A 13 22.07 -4.01 0.91
N VAL A 14 21.76 -3.92 -0.39
CA VAL A 14 21.07 -4.98 -1.13
C VAL A 14 22.07 -6.12 -1.34
N ALA A 15 21.78 -7.29 -0.77
CA ALA A 15 22.58 -8.49 -0.99
C ALA A 15 22.49 -8.93 -2.45
N ARG A 16 23.58 -9.49 -2.98
CA ARG A 16 23.68 -9.87 -4.40
C ARG A 16 22.66 -10.94 -4.79
N ASP A 17 22.28 -11.79 -3.84
CA ASP A 17 21.33 -12.88 -3.97
C ASP A 17 19.94 -12.52 -3.42
N ALA A 18 19.70 -11.26 -3.03
CA ALA A 18 18.38 -10.81 -2.62
C ALA A 18 17.40 -10.78 -3.81
N GLY A 19 16.13 -11.03 -3.52
CA GLY A 19 15.08 -11.05 -4.55
C GLY A 19 14.30 -12.37 -4.61
N MET A 20 13.28 -12.38 -5.45
CA MET A 20 12.58 -13.61 -5.78
C MET A 20 13.53 -14.48 -6.62
N ARG A 21 13.85 -15.69 -6.14
CA ARG A 21 14.78 -16.59 -6.83
C ARG A 21 14.08 -17.69 -7.64
N ALA A 22 12.90 -18.11 -7.20
CA ALA A 22 12.17 -19.23 -7.77
C ALA A 22 10.68 -19.17 -7.39
N PHE A 23 9.87 -19.97 -8.08
CA PHE A 23 8.49 -20.22 -7.69
C PHE A 23 8.41 -21.43 -6.75
N GLU A 24 7.42 -21.44 -5.86
CA GLU A 24 6.92 -22.68 -5.26
C GLU A 24 5.90 -23.30 -6.22
N CYS A 25 6.20 -24.49 -6.75
CA CYS A 25 5.32 -25.21 -7.66
C CYS A 25 4.05 -25.64 -6.93
N GLU A 26 2.89 -25.18 -7.39
CA GLU A 26 1.60 -25.49 -6.75
C GLU A 26 1.11 -26.93 -7.01
N VAL A 27 1.76 -27.66 -7.91
CA VAL A 27 1.46 -29.08 -8.21
C VAL A 27 2.30 -30.02 -7.34
N THR A 28 3.60 -29.74 -7.19
CA THR A 28 4.54 -30.63 -6.49
C THR A 28 4.91 -30.14 -5.09
N GLY A 29 4.72 -28.85 -4.79
CA GLY A 29 5.22 -28.20 -3.58
C GLY A 29 6.72 -27.91 -3.61
N GLU A 30 7.42 -28.30 -4.67
CA GLU A 30 8.85 -28.10 -4.81
C GLU A 30 9.18 -26.73 -5.39
N GLU A 31 10.40 -26.28 -5.12
CA GLU A 31 10.92 -25.07 -5.75
C GLU A 31 11.24 -25.32 -7.23
N ILE A 32 10.85 -24.38 -8.09
CA ILE A 32 11.15 -24.39 -9.51
C ILE A 32 11.75 -23.05 -9.96
N PRO A 33 12.95 -23.04 -10.58
CA PRO A 33 13.55 -21.82 -11.12
C PRO A 33 12.60 -21.10 -12.08
N LEU A 34 12.64 -19.76 -12.09
CA LEU A 34 11.71 -18.95 -12.88
C LEU A 34 11.67 -19.35 -14.38
N PRO A 35 12.81 -19.56 -15.08
CA PRO A 35 12.81 -19.96 -16.48
C PRO A 35 12.24 -21.37 -16.69
N GLU A 36 12.46 -22.27 -15.74
CA GLU A 36 11.96 -23.65 -15.80
C GLU A 36 10.45 -23.71 -15.60
N CYS A 37 9.90 -22.84 -14.75
CA CYS A 37 8.46 -22.69 -14.58
C CYS A 37 7.79 -22.25 -15.89
N LEU A 38 8.38 -21.27 -16.60
CA LEU A 38 7.90 -20.83 -17.90
C LEU A 38 7.95 -21.98 -18.93
N ALA A 39 9.07 -22.70 -19.00
CA ALA A 39 9.20 -23.84 -19.90
C ALA A 39 8.21 -24.97 -19.57
N CYS A 40 7.93 -25.19 -18.29
CA CYS A 40 6.93 -26.15 -17.82
C CYS A 40 5.50 -25.74 -18.23
N ALA A 41 5.14 -24.47 -18.05
CA ALA A 41 3.85 -23.93 -18.48
C ALA A 41 3.66 -24.03 -20.01
N GLN A 42 4.73 -23.85 -20.80
CA GLN A 42 4.70 -24.01 -22.26
C GLN A 42 4.42 -25.45 -22.71
N ARG A 43 4.86 -26.44 -21.92
CA ARG A 43 4.57 -27.86 -22.18
C ARG A 43 3.18 -28.30 -21.71
N GLY A 44 2.51 -27.52 -20.86
CA GLY A 44 1.20 -27.85 -20.32
C GLY A 44 1.22 -29.02 -19.33
N ALA A 45 1.98 -28.90 -18.24
CA ALA A 45 2.06 -29.95 -17.22
C ALA A 45 0.67 -30.32 -16.64
N PRO A 46 0.34 -31.62 -16.52
CA PRO A 46 -0.94 -32.06 -15.98
C PRO A 46 -1.21 -31.49 -14.58
N GLY A 47 -2.41 -30.96 -14.37
CA GLY A 47 -2.83 -30.38 -13.08
C GLY A 47 -2.31 -28.97 -12.79
N CYS A 48 -1.44 -28.41 -13.64
CA CYS A 48 -0.98 -27.03 -13.50
C CYS A 48 -1.99 -26.06 -14.12
N SER A 49 -2.46 -25.08 -13.35
CA SER A 49 -3.34 -24.01 -13.82
C SER A 49 -2.58 -22.82 -14.42
N MET A 50 -1.25 -22.82 -14.36
CA MET A 50 -0.41 -21.75 -14.88
C MET A 50 -0.26 -21.85 -16.40
N PHE A 51 -0.34 -20.70 -17.08
CA PHE A 51 -0.20 -20.60 -18.53
C PHE A 51 0.99 -19.71 -18.93
N PRO A 52 1.60 -19.93 -20.11
CA PRO A 52 2.86 -19.31 -20.49
C PRO A 52 2.88 -17.79 -20.41
N ALA A 53 1.85 -17.12 -20.91
CA ALA A 53 1.79 -15.65 -20.93
C ALA A 53 1.77 -15.04 -19.53
N PHE A 54 1.10 -15.66 -18.56
CA PHE A 54 1.07 -15.19 -17.18
C PHE A 54 2.43 -15.35 -16.50
N ILE A 55 3.06 -16.53 -16.63
CA ILE A 55 4.40 -16.74 -16.09
C ILE A 55 5.41 -15.82 -16.74
N HIS A 56 5.34 -15.65 -18.07
CA HIS A 56 6.20 -14.72 -18.80
C HIS A 56 6.08 -13.30 -18.20
N GLN A 57 4.86 -12.80 -18.01
CA GLN A 57 4.67 -11.46 -17.45
C GLN A 57 5.30 -11.32 -16.06
N ILE A 58 5.14 -12.31 -15.17
CA ILE A 58 5.75 -12.26 -13.83
C ILE A 58 7.28 -12.18 -13.93
N VAL A 59 7.87 -12.96 -14.83
CA VAL A 59 9.32 -13.05 -15.00
C VAL A 59 9.90 -11.81 -15.66
N THR A 60 9.19 -11.18 -16.60
CA THR A 60 9.72 -10.05 -17.39
C THR A 60 9.32 -8.68 -16.85
N ASP A 61 8.19 -8.56 -16.16
CA ASP A 61 7.60 -7.29 -15.72
C ASP A 61 7.57 -7.14 -14.19
N SER A 62 8.35 -7.93 -13.48
CA SER A 62 8.56 -7.69 -12.06
C SER A 62 9.47 -6.49 -11.88
N ARG A 63 8.90 -5.35 -11.43
CA ARG A 63 9.69 -4.24 -10.90
C ARG A 63 10.73 -4.81 -9.92
N PRO A 64 12.03 -4.56 -10.15
CA PRO A 64 13.05 -5.17 -9.31
C PRO A 64 12.86 -4.73 -7.86
N HIS A 65 13.11 -5.65 -6.93
CA HIS A 65 12.84 -5.43 -5.51
C HIS A 65 13.66 -4.29 -4.89
N ASP A 66 14.74 -3.89 -5.55
CA ASP A 66 15.64 -2.80 -5.20
C ASP A 66 15.52 -1.58 -6.14
N PHE A 67 14.42 -1.49 -6.92
CA PHE A 67 14.17 -0.37 -7.84
C PHE A 67 14.46 0.99 -7.20
N SER A 68 14.01 1.22 -5.96
CA SER A 68 14.18 2.52 -5.32
C SER A 68 15.64 2.82 -5.00
N GLN A 69 16.47 1.80 -4.75
CA GLN A 69 17.91 1.98 -4.57
C GLN A 69 18.60 2.30 -5.90
N HIS A 70 18.15 1.68 -7.00
CA HIS A 70 18.62 2.06 -8.34
C HIS A 70 18.24 3.50 -8.68
N LEU A 71 17.00 3.90 -8.41
CA LEU A 71 16.54 5.27 -8.62
C LEU A 71 17.33 6.27 -7.74
N ALA A 72 17.63 5.93 -6.48
CA ALA A 72 18.48 6.77 -5.64
C ALA A 72 19.86 7.01 -6.27
N LYS A 73 20.50 5.96 -6.79
CA LYS A 73 21.81 6.07 -7.47
C LYS A 73 21.76 6.99 -8.68
N THR A 74 20.71 6.90 -9.51
CA THR A 74 20.60 7.76 -10.71
C THR A 74 20.38 9.23 -10.35
N HIS A 75 19.86 9.52 -9.15
CA HIS A 75 19.68 10.87 -8.61
C HIS A 75 20.75 11.27 -7.57
N SER A 76 21.88 10.56 -7.49
CA SER A 76 22.97 10.86 -6.54
C SER A 76 22.53 10.90 -5.07
N ALA A 77 21.55 10.08 -4.69
CA ALA A 77 21.08 9.90 -3.32
C ALA A 77 21.67 8.62 -2.70
N ASP A 78 21.86 8.63 -1.38
CA ASP A 78 22.40 7.50 -0.63
C ASP A 78 21.39 6.35 -0.46
N PHE A 79 20.10 6.68 -0.34
CA PHE A 79 19.03 5.72 -0.11
C PHE A 79 17.73 6.14 -0.80
N GLY A 80 17.05 5.17 -1.38
CA GLY A 80 15.75 5.40 -2.02
C GLY A 80 14.61 4.67 -1.31
N ILE A 81 13.45 5.32 -1.26
CA ILE A 81 12.21 4.70 -0.82
C ILE A 81 11.04 5.26 -1.61
N SER A 82 10.09 4.40 -1.98
CA SER A 82 8.85 4.83 -2.61
C SER A 82 7.68 4.88 -1.63
N VAL A 83 6.62 5.60 -1.98
CA VAL A 83 5.36 5.69 -1.21
C VAL A 83 4.84 4.30 -0.85
N THR A 84 4.79 3.38 -1.82
CA THR A 84 4.28 2.02 -1.58
C THR A 84 5.18 1.21 -0.66
N GLU A 85 6.50 1.34 -0.77
CA GLU A 85 7.46 0.68 0.13
C GLU A 85 7.36 1.19 1.57
N LEU A 86 7.10 2.48 1.75
CA LEU A 86 6.96 3.13 3.05
C LEU A 86 5.73 2.63 3.85
N LEU A 87 4.68 2.23 3.13
CA LEU A 87 3.43 1.73 3.70
C LEU A 87 3.53 0.28 4.20
N TYR A 88 4.51 -0.48 3.74
CA TYR A 88 4.74 -1.85 4.21
C TYR A 88 5.52 -1.89 5.53
N CYS A 89 5.46 -3.05 6.18
CA CYS A 89 6.30 -3.36 7.33
C CYS A 89 7.80 -3.07 7.04
N PRO A 90 8.49 -2.24 7.85
CA PRO A 90 9.89 -1.87 7.61
C PRO A 90 10.84 -3.07 7.76
N ARG A 91 10.47 -4.04 8.59
CA ARG A 91 11.22 -5.30 8.71
C ARG A 91 11.13 -6.12 7.43
N LYS A 92 9.94 -6.21 6.81
CA LYS A 92 9.78 -6.84 5.49
C LYS A 92 10.66 -6.16 4.44
N PHE A 93 10.68 -4.84 4.42
CA PHE A 93 11.55 -4.09 3.50
C PHE A 93 13.03 -4.46 3.69
N ARG A 94 13.55 -4.41 4.92
CA ARG A 94 14.94 -4.75 5.22
C ARG A 94 15.30 -6.21 4.92
N LEU A 95 14.40 -7.15 5.21
CA LEU A 95 14.61 -8.57 4.90
C LEU A 95 14.61 -8.84 3.39
N LYS A 96 13.75 -8.16 2.62
CA LYS A 96 13.76 -8.27 1.15
C LYS A 96 15.05 -7.75 0.51
N MET A 97 15.79 -6.88 1.18
CA MET A 97 17.12 -6.45 0.71
C MET A 97 18.22 -7.45 1.08
N ALA A 98 18.00 -8.33 2.05
CA ALA A 98 19.04 -9.18 2.62
C ALA A 98 18.91 -10.66 2.22
N HIS A 99 17.73 -11.08 1.76
CA HIS A 99 17.42 -12.49 1.54
C HIS A 99 16.71 -12.72 0.21
N SER A 100 16.96 -13.89 -0.36
CA SER A 100 16.10 -14.43 -1.40
C SER A 100 14.84 -15.08 -0.82
N TRP A 101 13.81 -15.17 -1.64
CA TRP A 101 12.56 -15.84 -1.28
C TRP A 101 11.93 -16.55 -2.49
N THR A 102 10.94 -17.38 -2.19
CA THR A 102 10.06 -18.03 -3.15
C THR A 102 8.63 -17.50 -2.99
N GLU A 103 7.87 -17.47 -4.07
CA GLU A 103 6.44 -17.13 -4.07
C GLU A 103 5.68 -18.11 -4.95
N LYS A 104 4.38 -18.27 -4.71
CA LYS A 104 3.53 -19.08 -5.59
C LYS A 104 3.17 -18.26 -6.83
N PRO A 105 3.14 -18.85 -8.04
CA PRO A 105 2.66 -18.16 -9.23
C PRO A 105 1.27 -17.52 -9.03
N SER A 106 0.35 -18.21 -8.37
CA SER A 106 -1.01 -17.70 -8.10
C SER A 106 -1.04 -16.46 -7.19
N ASP A 107 -0.04 -16.25 -6.32
CA ASP A 107 0.06 -15.05 -5.47
C ASP A 107 0.28 -13.78 -6.31
N PHE A 108 0.74 -13.92 -7.56
CA PHE A 108 0.89 -12.81 -8.49
C PHE A 108 -0.40 -12.46 -9.22
N TYR A 109 -1.44 -13.29 -9.19
CA TYR A 109 -2.65 -13.04 -9.97
C TYR A 109 -3.30 -11.69 -9.60
N ALA A 110 -3.38 -11.38 -8.31
CA ALA A 110 -3.88 -10.10 -7.84
C ALA A 110 -3.02 -8.93 -8.35
N ARG A 111 -1.69 -9.06 -8.31
CA ARG A 111 -0.74 -8.03 -8.79
C ARG A 111 -0.86 -7.83 -10.30
N PHE A 112 -0.84 -8.91 -11.07
CA PHE A 112 -1.03 -8.92 -12.51
C PHE A 112 -2.35 -8.24 -12.91
N SER A 113 -3.46 -8.63 -12.26
CA SER A 113 -4.76 -8.04 -12.54
C SER A 113 -4.83 -6.56 -12.20
N GLY A 114 -4.14 -6.13 -11.15
CA GLY A 114 -3.97 -4.72 -10.81
C GLY A 114 -3.21 -3.99 -11.90
N THR A 115 -1.99 -4.42 -12.22
CA THR A 115 -1.15 -3.81 -13.26
C THR A 115 -1.86 -3.72 -14.60
N ALA A 116 -2.55 -4.77 -15.04
CA ALA A 116 -3.30 -4.76 -16.30
C ALA A 116 -4.44 -3.72 -16.31
N ILE A 117 -5.10 -3.50 -15.18
CA ILE A 117 -6.13 -2.47 -15.06
C ILE A 117 -5.51 -1.07 -15.09
N HIS A 118 -4.40 -0.83 -14.37
CA HIS A 118 -3.70 0.46 -14.42
C HIS A 118 -3.23 0.77 -15.84
N ALA A 119 -2.61 -0.20 -16.53
CA ALA A 119 -2.18 -0.04 -17.92
C ALA A 119 -3.35 0.34 -18.85
N ALA A 120 -4.56 -0.18 -18.61
CA ALA A 120 -5.75 0.21 -19.38
C ALA A 120 -6.30 1.60 -19.01
N LEU A 121 -6.05 2.08 -17.79
CA LEU A 121 -6.44 3.41 -17.32
C LEU A 121 -5.39 4.48 -17.66
N GLU A 122 -4.15 4.08 -17.93
CA GLU A 122 -3.04 4.94 -18.35
C GLU A 122 -3.35 5.69 -19.66
N ASP A 123 -4.19 5.11 -20.53
CA ASP A 123 -4.64 5.71 -21.80
C ASP A 123 -5.73 6.80 -21.62
N TYR A 124 -5.96 7.30 -20.40
CA TYR A 124 -6.93 8.36 -20.16
C TYR A 124 -6.50 9.70 -20.81
N GLU A 125 -7.18 10.10 -21.88
CA GLU A 125 -6.90 11.35 -22.63
C GLU A 125 -7.62 12.59 -22.07
N GLY A 126 -8.33 12.46 -20.94
CA GLY A 126 -9.01 13.60 -20.33
C GLY A 126 -8.06 14.54 -19.61
N THR A 127 -8.63 15.49 -18.87
CA THR A 127 -7.85 16.47 -18.11
C THR A 127 -7.14 15.80 -16.92
N GLY A 128 -5.81 15.92 -16.87
CA GLY A 128 -5.02 15.50 -15.72
C GLY A 128 -3.68 14.90 -16.10
N ILE A 129 -2.86 14.66 -15.08
CA ILE A 129 -1.56 14.01 -15.22
C ILE A 129 -1.72 12.56 -14.77
N VAL A 130 -1.52 11.64 -15.71
CA VAL A 130 -1.69 10.20 -15.51
C VAL A 130 -0.32 9.56 -15.30
N GLU A 131 -0.18 8.82 -14.20
CA GLU A 131 0.95 7.89 -13.93
C GLU A 131 2.36 8.51 -14.10
N GLU A 132 2.48 9.81 -13.86
CA GLU A 132 3.74 10.56 -13.85
C GLU A 132 4.45 10.39 -12.50
N ARG A 133 5.79 10.26 -12.49
CA ARG A 133 6.52 9.95 -11.24
C ARG A 133 6.96 11.22 -10.53
N LEU A 134 6.51 11.39 -9.31
CA LEU A 134 7.01 12.40 -8.37
C LEU A 134 8.31 11.94 -7.70
N ILE A 135 9.27 12.84 -7.57
CA ILE A 135 10.54 12.60 -6.87
C ILE A 135 10.83 13.77 -5.93
N ALA A 136 11.31 13.49 -4.73
CA ALA A 136 11.89 14.51 -3.84
C ALA A 136 13.19 13.98 -3.26
N THR A 137 14.21 14.84 -3.22
CA THR A 137 15.47 14.55 -2.53
C THR A 137 15.63 15.45 -1.31
N PHE A 138 16.12 14.92 -0.20
CA PHE A 138 16.35 15.69 1.02
C PHE A 138 17.38 15.04 1.93
N ASP A 139 18.05 15.86 2.75
CA ASP A 139 18.99 15.38 3.75
C ASP A 139 18.27 14.83 5.00
N TYR A 140 18.68 13.64 5.44
CA TYR A 140 18.20 13.02 6.66
C TYR A 140 19.33 12.30 7.38
N ARG A 141 19.67 12.77 8.60
CA ARG A 141 20.72 12.17 9.46
C ARG A 141 22.07 11.99 8.74
N GLY A 142 22.45 12.96 7.91
CA GLY A 142 23.72 12.97 7.16
C GLY A 142 23.72 12.05 5.94
N LYS A 143 22.54 11.74 5.41
CA LYS A 143 22.33 10.95 4.19
C LYS A 143 21.35 11.66 3.27
N THR A 144 21.58 11.59 1.96
CA THR A 144 20.65 12.08 0.95
C THR A 144 19.61 11.00 0.69
N ILE A 145 18.34 11.30 0.94
CA ILE A 145 17.22 10.38 0.73
C ILE A 145 16.49 10.78 -0.55
N LEU A 146 16.22 9.80 -1.41
CA LEU A 146 15.27 9.91 -2.50
C LEU A 146 13.93 9.31 -2.07
N PHE A 147 12.88 10.14 -2.11
CA PHE A 147 11.51 9.71 -1.89
C PHE A 147 10.75 9.82 -3.21
N SER A 148 10.02 8.77 -3.61
CA SER A 148 9.31 8.76 -4.89
C SER A 148 7.90 8.16 -4.82
N GLY A 149 7.04 8.56 -5.74
CA GLY A 149 5.67 8.08 -5.85
C GLY A 149 5.17 8.21 -7.29
N LYS A 150 4.19 7.39 -7.66
CA LYS A 150 3.52 7.47 -8.95
C LYS A 150 2.02 7.51 -8.65
N PRO A 151 1.38 8.69 -8.59
CA PRO A 151 -0.07 8.78 -8.50
C PRO A 151 -0.69 8.31 -9.81
N ASP A 152 -1.85 7.64 -9.74
CA ASP A 152 -2.48 7.13 -10.95
C ASP A 152 -3.08 8.27 -11.78
N LEU A 153 -3.76 9.21 -11.13
CA LEU A 153 -4.27 10.42 -11.78
C LEU A 153 -4.23 11.61 -10.82
N VAL A 154 -3.71 12.73 -11.30
CA VAL A 154 -3.73 14.03 -10.62
C VAL A 154 -4.46 15.04 -11.48
N THR A 155 -5.48 15.69 -10.94
CA THR A 155 -6.19 16.79 -11.59
C THR A 155 -6.10 18.06 -10.76
N TYR A 156 -6.46 19.18 -11.37
CA TYR A 156 -6.47 20.49 -10.73
C TYR A 156 -7.77 21.23 -11.07
N SER A 157 -8.31 21.96 -10.09
CA SER A 157 -9.50 22.79 -10.22
C SER A 157 -9.43 23.97 -9.26
N ASP A 158 -10.48 24.81 -9.22
CA ASP A 158 -10.61 25.90 -8.24
C ASP A 158 -10.55 25.42 -6.77
N ALA A 159 -10.81 24.13 -6.52
CA ALA A 159 -10.67 23.51 -5.19
C ALA A 159 -9.23 23.05 -4.86
N GLY A 160 -8.29 23.19 -5.79
CA GLY A 160 -6.90 22.75 -5.68
C GLY A 160 -6.60 21.42 -6.36
N TRP A 161 -5.54 20.76 -5.89
CA TRP A 161 -5.05 19.49 -6.41
C TRP A 161 -5.93 18.32 -5.93
N PHE A 162 -6.27 17.43 -6.86
CA PHE A 162 -7.09 16.25 -6.59
C PHE A 162 -6.37 14.97 -7.05
N ILE A 163 -6.08 14.07 -6.11
CA ILE A 163 -5.37 12.82 -6.38
C ILE A 163 -6.38 11.66 -6.41
N THR A 164 -6.40 10.91 -7.51
CA THR A 164 -7.16 9.66 -7.63
C THR A 164 -6.21 8.47 -7.64
N ASP A 165 -6.52 7.49 -6.80
CA ASP A 165 -5.82 6.20 -6.72
C ASP A 165 -6.82 5.06 -6.97
N TYR A 166 -6.55 4.22 -7.97
CA TYR A 166 -7.35 3.06 -8.31
C TYR A 166 -6.85 1.84 -7.56
N LYS A 167 -7.76 1.08 -6.97
CA LYS A 167 -7.42 -0.15 -6.23
C LYS A 167 -8.26 -1.31 -6.70
N ARG A 168 -7.64 -2.28 -7.37
CA ARG A 168 -8.27 -3.56 -7.65
C ARG A 168 -8.33 -4.42 -6.39
N THR A 169 -9.52 -4.82 -5.97
CA THR A 169 -9.68 -5.73 -4.83
C THR A 169 -10.88 -6.66 -4.95
N GLY A 170 -10.74 -7.91 -4.53
CA GLY A 170 -11.86 -8.84 -4.41
C GLY A 170 -12.87 -8.44 -3.33
N TRP A 171 -12.46 -7.60 -2.37
CA TRP A 171 -13.25 -7.21 -1.21
C TRP A 171 -13.11 -5.70 -0.98
N PRO A 172 -13.85 -4.87 -1.74
CA PRO A 172 -13.93 -3.43 -1.48
C PRO A 172 -14.39 -3.16 -0.04
N PRO A 173 -14.01 -2.00 0.55
CA PRO A 173 -14.55 -1.58 1.83
C PRO A 173 -16.07 -1.58 1.82
N ARG A 174 -16.67 -1.86 2.97
CA ARG A 174 -18.13 -1.95 3.13
C ARG A 174 -18.53 -1.14 4.34
N SER A 175 -19.80 -0.74 4.38
CA SER A 175 -20.38 -0.13 5.57
C SER A 175 -20.14 -1.01 6.80
N SER A 176 -19.73 -0.38 7.88
CA SER A 176 -19.67 -1.01 9.19
C SER A 176 -20.86 -0.55 10.04
N TYR A 177 -21.09 -1.24 11.14
CA TYR A 177 -22.22 -0.97 12.02
C TYR A 177 -21.73 -0.92 13.46
N SER A 178 -22.24 0.04 14.21
CA SER A 178 -22.13 0.08 15.67
C SER A 178 -23.50 -0.14 16.30
N TYR A 179 -23.50 -0.86 17.41
CA TYR A 179 -24.68 -1.12 18.22
C TYR A 179 -24.47 -0.45 19.57
N THR A 180 -25.37 0.45 19.94
CA THR A 180 -25.31 1.17 21.22
C THR A 180 -26.50 0.82 22.12
N CYS A 181 -26.26 0.84 23.43
CA CYS A 181 -27.26 0.52 24.43
C CYS A 181 -28.43 1.51 24.38
N PRO A 182 -29.69 1.04 24.36
CA PRO A 182 -30.85 1.95 24.36
C PRO A 182 -31.08 2.67 25.70
N LYS A 183 -30.39 2.25 26.77
CA LYS A 183 -30.55 2.81 28.12
C LYS A 183 -29.47 3.82 28.48
N CYS A 184 -28.21 3.43 28.33
CA CYS A 184 -27.06 4.26 28.70
C CYS A 184 -26.24 4.76 27.52
N TYR A 185 -26.62 4.43 26.27
CA TYR A 185 -25.93 4.84 25.03
C TYR A 185 -24.50 4.34 24.85
N GLU A 186 -24.00 3.53 25.78
CA GLU A 186 -22.68 2.91 25.67
C GLU A 186 -22.57 2.02 24.42
N VAL A 187 -21.39 2.00 23.81
CA VAL A 187 -21.12 1.18 22.63
C VAL A 187 -21.00 -0.28 23.04
N ILE A 188 -21.92 -1.11 22.54
CA ILE A 188 -21.93 -2.56 22.80
C ILE A 188 -20.98 -3.27 21.85
N LEU A 189 -21.02 -2.89 20.58
CA LEU A 189 -20.14 -3.41 19.52
C LEU A 189 -19.90 -2.30 18.50
N SER A 190 -18.66 -2.15 18.04
CA SER A 190 -18.27 -1.27 16.94
C SER A 190 -17.74 -2.08 15.75
N ASP A 191 -17.58 -1.40 14.60
CA ASP A 191 -16.85 -1.88 13.43
C ASP A 191 -17.31 -3.24 12.86
N VAL A 192 -18.58 -3.57 13.08
CA VAL A 192 -19.17 -4.81 12.60
C VAL A 192 -19.39 -4.70 11.09
N THR A 193 -18.71 -5.50 10.29
CA THR A 193 -18.89 -5.55 8.82
C THR A 193 -19.79 -6.70 8.37
N ASP A 194 -19.87 -7.79 9.16
CA ASP A 194 -20.81 -8.90 8.97
C ASP A 194 -21.84 -8.94 10.10
N ARG A 195 -23.11 -8.70 9.75
CA ARG A 195 -24.21 -8.67 10.72
C ARG A 195 -24.83 -10.04 10.97
N ARG A 196 -24.40 -11.09 10.28
CA ARG A 196 -24.99 -12.44 10.39
C ARG A 196 -24.71 -13.00 11.79
N GLY A 197 -25.77 -13.51 12.42
CA GLY A 197 -25.69 -14.15 13.74
C GLY A 197 -25.53 -13.19 14.93
N ILE A 198 -25.54 -11.86 14.73
CA ILE A 198 -25.43 -10.88 15.83
C ILE A 198 -26.80 -10.50 16.38
N GLY A 199 -26.93 -10.50 17.71
CA GLY A 199 -28.12 -10.08 18.46
C GLY A 199 -29.33 -10.98 18.25
N GLY A 200 -29.09 -12.27 18.01
CA GLY A 200 -30.11 -13.33 17.99
C GLY A 200 -30.19 -14.07 19.33
N ALA A 201 -31.14 -15.00 19.46
CA ALA A 201 -31.40 -15.74 20.71
C ALA A 201 -30.16 -16.46 21.27
N ASN A 202 -29.28 -16.97 20.40
CA ASN A 202 -28.05 -17.67 20.80
C ASN A 202 -26.82 -16.75 20.93
N LYS A 203 -26.96 -15.45 20.61
CA LYS A 203 -25.88 -14.47 20.66
C LYS A 203 -26.45 -13.06 20.95
N PRO A 204 -26.94 -12.82 22.17
CA PRO A 204 -27.44 -11.51 22.56
C PRO A 204 -26.32 -10.46 22.59
N LEU A 205 -26.70 -9.19 22.52
CA LEU A 205 -25.81 -8.04 22.66
C LEU A 205 -25.79 -7.60 24.11
N TYR A 206 -24.65 -7.73 24.77
CA TYR A 206 -24.50 -7.42 26.19
C TYR A 206 -23.86 -6.05 26.38
N CYS A 207 -24.51 -5.15 27.13
CA CYS A 207 -23.96 -3.84 27.42
C CYS A 207 -22.97 -3.90 28.59
N PRO A 208 -21.73 -3.41 28.42
CA PRO A 208 -20.70 -3.49 29.45
C PRO A 208 -20.95 -2.54 30.64
N ASP A 209 -21.81 -1.53 30.48
CA ASP A 209 -22.08 -0.52 31.50
C ASP A 209 -23.32 -0.86 32.35
N CYS A 210 -24.45 -1.20 31.71
CA CYS A 210 -25.69 -1.48 32.45
C CYS A 210 -25.96 -2.97 32.73
N ASP A 211 -25.05 -3.87 32.35
CA ASP A 211 -25.15 -5.34 32.59
C ASP A 211 -26.43 -5.97 31.99
N GLU A 212 -26.99 -5.35 30.95
CA GLU A 212 -28.21 -5.85 30.28
C GLU A 212 -27.93 -6.46 28.92
N SER A 213 -28.73 -7.47 28.60
CA SER A 213 -28.70 -8.15 27.30
C SER A 213 -29.85 -7.69 26.40
N PHE A 214 -29.53 -7.40 25.14
CA PHE A 214 -30.46 -6.94 24.13
C PHE A 214 -30.44 -7.85 22.90
N THR A 215 -31.58 -7.96 22.23
CA THR A 215 -31.62 -8.43 20.84
C THR A 215 -31.22 -7.30 19.90
N ARG A 216 -30.86 -7.63 18.66
CA ARG A 216 -30.49 -6.62 17.66
C ARG A 216 -31.59 -5.59 17.37
N ARG A 217 -32.87 -5.93 17.62
CA ARG A 217 -34.00 -5.01 17.44
C ARG A 217 -34.16 -4.00 18.59
N GLN A 218 -33.52 -4.25 19.72
CA GLN A 218 -33.64 -3.42 20.93
C GLN A 218 -32.50 -2.40 21.07
N VAL A 219 -31.39 -2.60 20.36
CA VAL A 219 -30.25 -1.67 20.37
C VAL A 219 -30.41 -0.57 19.33
N HIS A 220 -29.80 0.58 19.59
CA HIS A 220 -29.60 1.57 18.55
C HIS A 220 -28.52 1.09 17.59
N GLN A 221 -28.79 1.19 16.30
CA GLN A 221 -27.83 0.81 15.28
C GLN A 221 -27.42 2.05 14.49
N ILE A 222 -26.13 2.33 14.50
CA ILE A 222 -25.51 3.36 13.68
C ILE A 222 -24.87 2.65 12.49
N THR A 223 -25.16 3.16 11.28
CA THR A 223 -24.52 2.67 10.06
C THR A 223 -23.44 3.64 9.67
N HIS A 224 -22.21 3.14 9.56
CA HIS A 224 -21.07 3.91 9.11
C HIS A 224 -20.88 3.68 7.61
N LEU A 225 -20.53 4.74 6.89
CA LEU A 225 -20.20 4.62 5.47
C LEU A 225 -18.90 3.81 5.30
N PRO A 226 -18.68 3.19 4.13
CA PRO A 226 -17.40 2.55 3.86
C PRO A 226 -16.25 3.57 3.97
N GLU A 227 -15.19 3.19 4.68
CA GLU A 227 -13.97 3.98 4.78
C GLU A 227 -12.84 3.34 3.98
N ALA A 228 -11.91 4.15 3.50
CA ALA A 228 -10.74 3.65 2.82
C ALA A 228 -9.86 2.84 3.78
N LYS A 229 -9.19 1.81 3.27
CA LYS A 229 -8.16 1.10 4.03
C LYS A 229 -7.06 2.07 4.43
N LEU A 230 -6.55 1.94 5.66
CA LEU A 230 -5.60 2.88 6.25
C LEU A 230 -4.36 3.07 5.37
N ALA A 231 -3.79 1.98 4.85
CA ALA A 231 -2.62 2.03 3.98
C ALA A 231 -2.90 2.81 2.69
N HIS A 232 -4.09 2.66 2.10
CA HIS A 232 -4.45 3.36 0.87
C HIS A 232 -4.72 4.85 1.12
N ALA A 233 -5.42 5.19 2.20
CA ALA A 233 -5.67 6.59 2.57
C ALA A 233 -4.35 7.33 2.85
N MET A 234 -3.43 6.66 3.55
CA MET A 234 -2.09 7.19 3.81
C MET A 234 -1.26 7.29 2.52
N GLN A 235 -1.46 6.41 1.54
CA GLN A 235 -0.83 6.50 0.22
C GLN A 235 -1.13 7.85 -0.44
N ILE A 236 -2.40 8.28 -0.44
CA ILE A 236 -2.79 9.58 -1.00
C ILE A 236 -2.13 10.73 -0.23
N SER A 237 -2.09 10.67 1.09
CA SER A 237 -1.44 11.72 1.89
C SER A 237 0.07 11.83 1.63
N LEU A 238 0.75 10.69 1.40
CA LEU A 238 2.16 10.65 1.02
C LEU A 238 2.40 11.15 -0.41
N LEU A 239 1.48 10.85 -1.35
CA LEU A 239 1.52 11.38 -2.71
C LEU A 239 1.31 12.90 -2.71
N ALA A 240 0.39 13.42 -1.90
CA ALA A 240 0.20 14.86 -1.72
C ALA A 240 1.44 15.55 -1.13
N LEU A 241 2.12 14.90 -0.18
CA LEU A 241 3.39 15.40 0.35
C LEU A 241 4.47 15.52 -0.75
N LEU A 242 4.51 14.56 -1.70
CA LEU A 242 5.40 14.62 -2.85
C LEU A 242 4.97 15.67 -3.88
N LEU A 243 3.67 15.76 -4.18
CA LEU A 243 3.13 16.75 -5.11
C LEU A 243 3.40 18.17 -4.64
N ASN A 244 3.25 18.43 -3.34
CA ASN A 244 3.65 19.69 -2.71
C ASN A 244 5.15 20.04 -2.88
N LYS A 245 6.00 19.05 -3.19
CA LYS A 245 7.43 19.27 -3.48
C LYS A 245 7.74 19.38 -4.97
N ASN A 246 6.79 19.04 -5.84
CA ASN A 246 6.93 19.03 -7.29
C ASN A 246 5.84 19.88 -7.95
N GLU A 247 5.25 20.83 -7.21
CA GLU A 247 4.08 21.58 -7.66
C GLU A 247 4.37 22.38 -8.94
N GLU A 248 5.52 23.04 -9.01
CA GLU A 248 5.94 23.82 -10.18
C GLU A 248 6.07 22.96 -11.45
N GLU A 249 6.60 21.75 -11.32
CA GLU A 249 6.73 20.80 -12.42
C GLU A 249 5.35 20.34 -12.90
N TYR A 250 4.48 19.93 -11.97
CA TYR A 250 3.13 19.48 -12.31
C TYR A 250 2.25 20.61 -12.85
N ALA A 251 2.41 21.83 -12.35
CA ALA A 251 1.75 23.01 -12.88
C ALA A 251 2.19 23.28 -14.32
N SER A 252 3.49 23.13 -14.62
CA SER A 252 4.03 23.29 -15.97
C SER A 252 3.46 22.24 -16.93
N ILE A 253 3.37 20.97 -16.50
CA ILE A 253 2.78 19.89 -17.30
C ILE A 253 1.30 20.17 -17.60
N LEU A 254 0.52 20.61 -16.60
CA LEU A 254 -0.90 20.95 -16.78
C LEU A 254 -1.09 22.14 -17.72
N ALA A 255 -0.25 23.17 -17.61
CA ALA A 255 -0.30 24.34 -18.48
C ALA A 255 0.04 23.96 -19.93
N GLU A 256 1.08 23.16 -20.14
CA GLU A 256 1.51 22.73 -21.49
C GLU A 256 0.51 21.78 -22.15
N LYS A 257 0.07 20.74 -21.44
CA LYS A 257 -0.77 19.68 -22.02
C LYS A 257 -2.25 20.04 -22.09
N HIS A 258 -2.74 20.81 -21.12
CA HIS A 258 -4.18 21.06 -20.95
C HIS A 258 -4.57 22.53 -20.92
N GLY A 259 -3.61 23.46 -20.98
CA GLY A 259 -3.89 24.90 -20.89
C GLY A 259 -4.43 25.33 -19.52
N ILE A 260 -4.17 24.54 -18.47
CA ILE A 260 -4.67 24.80 -17.12
C ILE A 260 -3.61 25.52 -16.31
N ALA A 261 -3.95 26.73 -15.87
CA ALA A 261 -3.11 27.49 -14.95
C ALA A 261 -3.40 27.08 -13.51
N VAL A 262 -2.33 26.77 -12.77
CA VAL A 262 -2.39 26.53 -11.32
C VAL A 262 -2.29 27.88 -10.60
N SER A 263 -3.11 28.07 -9.58
CA SER A 263 -3.13 29.29 -8.76
C SER A 263 -1.87 29.42 -7.91
N ASP A 264 -1.42 30.66 -7.68
CA ASP A 264 -0.34 30.99 -6.73
C ASP A 264 -0.78 30.88 -5.25
N ALA A 265 -2.04 30.54 -4.98
CA ALA A 265 -2.52 30.31 -3.62
C ALA A 265 -1.85 29.07 -2.99
N PRO A 266 -1.73 29.01 -1.64
CA PRO A 266 -1.20 27.82 -0.98
C PRO A 266 -1.94 26.57 -1.43
N PRO A 267 -1.23 25.47 -1.74
CA PRO A 267 -1.86 24.31 -2.34
C PRO A 267 -2.85 23.66 -1.38
N ALA A 268 -4.08 23.51 -1.86
CA ALA A 268 -5.08 22.66 -1.24
C ALA A 268 -5.01 21.27 -1.90
N PHE A 269 -5.06 20.22 -1.09
CA PHE A 269 -5.04 18.85 -1.55
C PHE A 269 -6.32 18.14 -1.11
N SER A 270 -6.91 17.42 -2.04
CA SER A 270 -7.96 16.44 -1.77
C SER A 270 -7.70 15.17 -2.59
N GLY A 271 -8.42 14.10 -2.30
CA GLY A 271 -8.28 12.89 -3.10
C GLY A 271 -9.35 11.87 -2.83
N GLN A 272 -9.29 10.80 -3.60
CA GLN A 272 -10.18 9.66 -3.47
C GLN A 272 -9.48 8.38 -3.87
N ILE A 273 -9.99 7.28 -3.33
CA ILE A 273 -9.63 5.94 -3.78
C ILE A 273 -10.83 5.34 -4.51
N ILE A 274 -10.61 4.84 -5.72
CA ILE A 274 -11.63 4.12 -6.47
C ILE A 274 -11.35 2.63 -6.32
N TYR A 275 -12.13 1.96 -5.46
CA TYR A 275 -12.07 0.51 -5.32
C TYR A 275 -12.81 -0.15 -6.46
N LEU A 276 -12.06 -0.82 -7.32
CA LEU A 276 -12.58 -1.62 -8.41
C LEU A 276 -12.85 -3.02 -7.85
N GLY A 277 -14.11 -3.28 -7.49
CA GLY A 277 -14.62 -4.55 -7.00
C GLY A 277 -15.02 -5.52 -8.13
N PRO A 278 -15.30 -6.80 -7.82
CA PRO A 278 -15.78 -7.74 -8.83
C PRO A 278 -17.20 -7.44 -9.32
N ARG A 279 -17.98 -6.68 -8.55
CA ARG A 279 -19.40 -6.39 -8.83
C ARG A 279 -19.76 -4.91 -8.73
N ASP A 280 -18.84 -4.10 -8.23
CA ASP A 280 -19.08 -2.74 -7.78
C ASP A 280 -17.83 -1.89 -7.95
N ILE A 281 -18.03 -0.62 -8.29
CA ILE A 281 -16.99 0.42 -8.28
C ILE A 281 -17.35 1.35 -7.13
N LEU A 282 -16.45 1.48 -6.17
CA LEU A 282 -16.69 2.24 -4.94
C LEU A 282 -15.66 3.38 -4.82
N PRO A 283 -16.02 4.61 -5.20
CA PRO A 283 -15.22 5.78 -4.89
C PRO A 283 -15.38 6.13 -3.41
N ILE A 284 -14.26 6.36 -2.72
CA ILE A 284 -14.23 6.80 -1.32
C ILE A 284 -13.36 8.06 -1.24
N PRO A 285 -13.90 9.21 -0.80
CA PRO A 285 -13.10 10.40 -0.57
C PRO A 285 -12.12 10.16 0.58
N VAL A 286 -10.94 10.75 0.48
CA VAL A 286 -9.87 10.64 1.48
C VAL A 286 -9.50 12.04 1.95
N GLU A 287 -9.57 12.23 3.27
CA GLU A 287 -8.98 13.41 3.90
C GLU A 287 -7.46 13.30 3.88
N ILE A 288 -6.80 14.37 3.43
CA ILE A 288 -5.35 14.42 3.31
C ILE A 288 -4.73 15.01 4.56
N ASP A 289 -3.86 14.23 5.21
CA ASP A 289 -3.11 14.67 6.38
C ASP A 289 -1.60 14.66 6.09
N LEU A 290 -1.09 15.83 5.71
CA LEU A 290 0.34 16.03 5.42
C LEU A 290 1.23 15.87 6.67
N ASN A 291 0.68 16.10 7.87
CA ASN A 291 1.43 15.96 9.12
C ASN A 291 1.59 14.49 9.48
N ALA A 292 0.52 13.70 9.37
CA ALA A 292 0.59 12.25 9.53
C ALA A 292 1.49 11.60 8.48
N ALA A 293 1.42 12.03 7.22
CA ALA A 293 2.31 11.56 6.15
C ALA A 293 3.79 11.84 6.48
N ARG A 294 4.12 13.06 6.94
CA ARG A 294 5.49 13.43 7.35
C ARG A 294 5.95 12.64 8.57
N ALA A 295 5.06 12.43 9.55
CA ALA A 295 5.35 11.65 10.75
C ALA A 295 5.63 10.18 10.42
N LEU A 296 4.85 9.58 9.51
CA LEU A 296 5.08 8.23 9.03
C LEU A 296 6.40 8.12 8.28
N LEU A 297 6.68 9.02 7.34
CA LEU A 297 7.96 9.05 6.60
C LEU A 297 9.15 9.09 7.55
N ARG A 298 9.12 9.99 8.54
CA ARG A 298 10.17 10.09 9.55
C ARG A 298 10.31 8.78 10.36
N THR A 299 9.20 8.26 10.88
CA THR A 299 9.19 7.05 11.71
C THR A 299 9.74 5.85 10.93
N ARG A 300 9.35 5.70 9.67
CA ARG A 300 9.83 4.62 8.81
C ARG A 300 11.29 4.79 8.43
N LEU A 301 11.76 6.00 8.11
CA LEU A 301 13.18 6.25 7.87
C LEU A 301 14.04 5.97 9.10
N ASP A 302 13.58 6.38 10.29
CA ASP A 302 14.28 6.07 11.55
C ASP A 302 14.39 4.55 11.79
N ALA A 303 13.34 3.79 11.46
CA ALA A 303 13.38 2.34 11.55
C ALA A 303 14.30 1.71 10.51
N LEU A 304 14.25 2.16 9.25
CA LEU A 304 14.95 1.54 8.12
C LEU A 304 16.45 1.82 8.11
N LEU A 305 16.85 3.01 8.56
CA LEU A 305 18.23 3.49 8.55
C LEU A 305 19.00 3.19 9.84
N ARG A 306 18.43 2.40 10.75
CA ARG A 306 19.18 1.91 11.90
C ARG A 306 20.01 0.68 11.51
N PRO A 307 21.14 0.41 12.20
CA PRO A 307 21.95 -0.78 11.95
C PRO A 307 21.15 -2.07 12.16
N GLU A 308 20.35 -2.11 13.23
CA GLU A 308 19.59 -3.29 13.64
C GLU A 308 18.39 -3.55 12.73
N LEU A 309 17.98 -4.81 12.64
CA LEU A 309 16.79 -5.19 11.89
C LEU A 309 15.55 -4.49 12.48
N PRO A 310 14.67 -3.84 11.68
CA PRO A 310 13.48 -3.13 12.17
C PRO A 310 12.53 -4.03 12.95
N PRO A 311 11.66 -3.45 13.81
CA PRO A 311 10.64 -4.21 14.51
C PRO A 311 9.56 -4.71 13.53
N LYS A 312 8.83 -5.76 13.92
CA LYS A 312 7.69 -6.29 13.16
C LYS A 312 6.47 -5.38 13.35
N GLU A 313 6.44 -4.29 12.58
CA GLU A 313 5.41 -3.25 12.65
C GLU A 313 4.66 -3.11 11.31
N PRO A 314 3.80 -4.10 10.95
CA PRO A 314 2.91 -3.94 9.81
C PRO A 314 1.93 -2.79 10.06
N LEU A 315 1.58 -2.06 9.01
CA LEU A 315 0.52 -1.07 9.05
C LEU A 315 -0.86 -1.75 9.08
N GLU A 316 -1.00 -2.90 8.41
CA GLU A 316 -2.22 -3.70 8.43
C GLU A 316 -1.98 -5.15 8.85
N GLY A 317 -2.87 -5.71 9.68
CA GLY A 317 -2.67 -7.04 10.29
C GLY A 317 -2.54 -8.20 9.30
N TRP A 318 -3.02 -8.05 8.06
CA TRP A 318 -2.90 -9.08 7.04
C TRP A 318 -1.50 -9.17 6.42
N GLU A 319 -0.65 -8.15 6.56
CA GLU A 319 0.66 -8.11 5.89
C GLU A 319 1.55 -9.30 6.23
N CYS A 320 1.52 -9.76 7.49
CA CYS A 320 2.33 -10.89 7.93
C CYS A 320 1.95 -12.19 7.22
N LYS A 321 0.65 -12.38 6.93
CA LYS A 321 0.12 -13.58 6.27
C LYS A 321 0.64 -13.72 4.83
N TYR A 322 0.87 -12.60 4.15
CA TYR A 322 1.30 -12.54 2.75
C TYR A 322 2.74 -12.02 2.62
N CYS A 323 3.53 -12.14 3.69
CA CYS A 323 4.91 -11.67 3.68
C CYS A 323 5.82 -12.75 3.06
N PRO A 324 6.50 -12.46 1.93
CA PRO A 324 7.36 -13.45 1.27
C PRO A 324 8.61 -13.82 2.10
N VAL A 325 8.94 -12.99 3.08
CA VAL A 325 10.08 -13.17 3.98
C VAL A 325 9.64 -13.47 5.41
N ALA A 326 8.45 -14.06 5.58
CA ALA A 326 7.91 -14.43 6.89
C ALA A 326 8.82 -15.42 7.62
N LEU A 327 9.34 -16.43 6.91
CA LEU A 327 10.24 -17.43 7.50
C LEU A 327 11.51 -16.78 8.07
N GLN A 328 12.15 -15.88 7.31
CA GLN A 328 13.32 -15.13 7.77
C GLN A 328 12.98 -14.15 8.90
N CYS A 329 11.76 -13.61 8.89
CA CYS A 329 11.30 -12.73 9.95
C CYS A 329 11.20 -13.46 11.29
N ASP A 330 10.69 -14.68 11.28
CA ASP A 330 10.46 -15.51 12.47
C ASP A 330 11.76 -16.15 12.98
N THR A 331 12.74 -16.44 12.11
CA THR A 331 14.06 -16.95 12.53
C THR A 331 14.97 -15.86 13.11
N ALA A 332 14.74 -14.59 12.75
CA ALA A 332 15.48 -13.45 13.25
C ALA A 332 14.83 -12.78 14.49
N ALA A 333 13.79 -13.40 15.07
CA ALA A 333 12.99 -12.86 16.17
C ALA A 333 13.60 -13.15 17.55
#